data_AF-A0A137NTT8-F1
#
_entry.id   AF-A0A137NTT8-F1
#
_cell.length_a   1.000
_cell.length_b   1.000
_cell.length_c   1.000
_cell.angle_alpha   90.00
_cell.angle_beta   90.00
_cell.angle_gamma   90.00
#
_symmetry.space_group_name_H-M   'P 1'
#
loop_
_entity.id
_entity.type
_entity.pdbx_description
1 polymer ?
#
loop_
_entity_poly.entity_id
_entity_poly.type
_entity_poly.pdbx_seq_one_letter_code
_entity_poly.pdbx_strand_id
1 'polypeptide(L)'
;MAAKNASCLFCKIIEGSIPSHKVIETELTYAFLDIGPLSKGHTLVIPKHHGAKLHEIPDNYLADLLPTANKIIKALGPENYNLLQNNGRIAHQVI
;
A
#
# COMPACT_ATOMS: atom_id res chain seq x y z
N MET A 1 5.72 -6.40 -17.45
CA MET A 1 4.46 -6.89 -16.83
C MET A 1 4.64 -6.82 -15.32
N ALA A 2 3.67 -6.27 -14.58
CA ALA A 2 3.76 -6.25 -13.11
C ALA A 2 3.76 -7.69 -12.57
N ALA A 3 4.67 -8.03 -11.66
CA ALA A 3 4.62 -9.30 -10.95
C ALA A 3 3.28 -9.42 -10.19
N LYS A 4 2.68 -10.61 -10.23
CA LYS A 4 1.37 -10.91 -9.61
C LYS A 4 1.41 -12.27 -8.93
N ASN A 5 0.67 -12.41 -7.82
CA ASN A 5 0.52 -13.66 -7.10
C ASN A 5 -0.97 -13.92 -6.81
N ALA A 6 -1.50 -15.05 -7.32
CA ALA A 6 -2.92 -15.40 -7.22
C ALA A 6 -3.40 -15.67 -5.78
N SER A 7 -2.50 -15.96 -4.83
CA SER A 7 -2.87 -16.13 -3.42
C SER A 7 -2.78 -14.84 -2.60
N CYS A 8 -2.19 -13.77 -3.14
CA CYS A 8 -2.00 -12.51 -2.43
C CYS A 8 -3.30 -11.70 -2.37
N LEU A 9 -3.75 -11.36 -1.17
CA LEU A 9 -4.96 -10.54 -0.94
C LEU A 9 -4.84 -9.15 -1.57
N PHE A 10 -3.68 -8.52 -1.49
CA PHE A 10 -3.45 -7.20 -2.09
C PHE A 10 -3.46 -7.23 -3.62
N CYS A 11 -2.92 -8.28 -4.25
CA CYS A 11 -3.07 -8.47 -5.70
C CYS A 11 -4.54 -8.60 -6.10
N LYS A 12 -5.32 -9.37 -5.33
CA LYS A 12 -6.77 -9.53 -5.55
C LYS A 12 -7.55 -8.22 -5.41
N ILE A 13 -7.16 -7.36 -4.47
CA ILE A 13 -7.73 -6.02 -4.30
C ILE A 13 -7.41 -5.14 -5.52
N ILE A 14 -6.16 -5.12 -5.98
CA ILE A 14 -5.75 -4.36 -7.17
C ILE A 14 -6.50 -4.82 -8.42
N GLU A 15 -6.76 -6.12 -8.53
CA GLU A 15 -7.54 -6.71 -9.63
C GLU A 15 -9.05 -6.50 -9.51
N GLY A 16 -9.53 -5.96 -8.39
CA GLY A 16 -10.95 -5.75 -8.14
C GLY A 16 -11.74 -7.01 -7.78
N SER A 17 -11.07 -8.13 -7.52
CA SER A 17 -11.72 -9.38 -7.09
C SER A 17 -12.10 -9.38 -5.61
N ILE A 18 -11.44 -8.54 -4.80
CA ILE A 18 -11.82 -8.24 -3.42
C ILE A 18 -12.11 -6.74 -3.34
N PRO A 19 -13.26 -6.31 -2.80
CA PRO A 19 -13.58 -4.90 -2.68
C PRO A 19 -12.66 -4.19 -1.69
N SER A 20 -12.42 -2.90 -1.91
CA SER A 20 -11.68 -2.03 -1.00
C SER A 20 -12.25 -0.62 -1.02
N HIS A 21 -12.07 0.13 0.07
CA HIS A 21 -12.35 1.56 0.10
C HIS A 21 -11.17 2.31 -0.52
N LYS A 22 -11.16 2.41 -1.85
CA LYS A 22 -10.10 3.08 -2.61
C LYS A 22 -10.00 4.56 -2.24
N VAL A 23 -8.79 5.02 -1.95
CA VAL A 23 -8.46 6.42 -1.62
C VAL A 23 -7.90 7.14 -2.84
N ILE A 24 -6.84 6.60 -3.44
CA ILE A 24 -6.21 7.12 -4.65
C ILE A 24 -5.50 5.99 -5.39
N GLU A 25 -5.39 6.11 -6.70
CA GLU A 25 -4.70 5.16 -7.56
C GLU A 25 -3.94 5.92 -8.64
N THR A 26 -2.68 5.52 -8.86
CA THR A 26 -1.83 5.99 -9.96
C THR A 26 -1.61 4.84 -10.94
N GLU A 27 -0.72 5.02 -11.92
CA GLU A 27 -0.29 3.92 -12.78
C GLU A 27 0.43 2.82 -11.97
N LEU A 28 1.23 3.19 -10.96
CA LEU A 28 2.14 2.29 -10.24
C LEU A 28 1.70 1.96 -8.81
N THR A 29 0.86 2.78 -8.19
CA THR A 29 0.46 2.70 -6.78
C THR A 29 -1.05 2.57 -6.64
N TYR A 30 -1.48 1.81 -5.63
CA TYR A 30 -2.88 1.71 -5.22
C TYR A 30 -2.96 1.98 -3.71
N ALA A 31 -3.87 2.85 -3.29
CA ALA A 31 -4.05 3.18 -1.88
C ALA A 31 -5.51 3.04 -1.44
N PHE A 32 -5.73 2.45 -0.27
CA PHE A 32 -7.05 2.12 0.26
C PHE A 32 -7.04 2.08 1.80
N LEU A 33 -8.21 2.24 2.42
CA LEU A 33 -8.34 2.19 3.87
C LEU A 33 -8.10 0.78 4.42
N ASP A 34 -7.38 0.69 5.54
CA ASP A 34 -7.24 -0.54 6.30
C ASP A 34 -8.58 -0.89 6.98
N ILE A 35 -8.96 -2.18 6.93
CA ILE A 35 -10.15 -2.70 7.60
C ILE A 35 -9.91 -3.01 9.09
N GLY A 36 -8.65 -3.15 9.51
CA GLY A 36 -8.22 -3.21 10.91
C GLY A 36 -7.47 -1.94 11.31
N PRO A 37 -8.09 -0.76 11.26
CA PRO A 37 -7.39 0.51 11.42
C PRO A 37 -6.84 0.69 12.85
N LEU A 38 -5.60 1.17 12.96
CA LEU A 38 -5.05 1.63 14.24
C LEU A 38 -5.54 3.04 14.61
N SER A 39 -5.98 3.82 13.63
CA SER A 39 -6.50 5.18 13.80
C SER A 39 -7.44 5.57 12.65
N LYS A 40 -8.19 6.66 12.83
CA LYS A 40 -9.07 7.18 11.78
C LYS A 40 -8.23 7.63 10.57
N GLY A 41 -8.59 7.13 9.39
CA GLY A 41 -7.85 7.42 8.15
C GLY A 41 -6.62 6.55 7.91
N HIS A 42 -6.42 5.48 8.71
CA HIS A 42 -5.35 4.51 8.47
C HIS A 42 -5.45 3.94 7.05
N THR A 43 -4.46 4.27 6.23
CA THR A 43 -4.44 4.01 4.79
C THR A 43 -3.22 3.18 4.43
N LEU A 44 -3.45 2.08 3.72
CA LEU A 44 -2.39 1.27 3.13
C LEU A 44 -2.07 1.80 1.74
N VAL A 45 -0.78 2.01 1.45
CA VAL A 45 -0.27 2.48 0.16
C VAL A 45 0.64 1.39 -0.39
N ILE A 46 0.23 0.73 -1.47
CA ILE A 46 0.91 -0.46 -2.00
C ILE A 46 1.31 -0.29 -3.47
N PRO A 47 2.44 -0.86 -3.91
CA PRO A 47 2.78 -0.91 -5.32
C PRO A 47 1.86 -1.91 -6.04
N LYS A 48 1.53 -1.63 -7.30
CA LYS A 48 0.82 -2.60 -8.16
C LYS A 48 1.71 -3.77 -8.58
N HIS A 49 3.03 -3.64 -8.40
CA HIS A 49 4.00 -4.73 -8.54
C HIS A 49 4.06 -5.57 -7.27
N HIS A 50 3.84 -6.88 -7.38
CA HIS A 50 3.99 -7.80 -6.26
C HIS A 50 5.47 -7.99 -5.89
N GLY A 51 5.82 -7.69 -4.64
CA GLY A 51 7.04 -8.12 -3.98
C GLY A 51 6.76 -8.25 -2.48
N ALA A 52 7.26 -9.32 -1.86
CA ALA A 52 7.01 -9.60 -0.46
C ALA A 52 7.77 -8.63 0.45
N LYS A 53 8.92 -8.12 0.01
CA LYS A 53 9.76 -7.18 0.78
C LYS A 53 10.14 -5.97 -0.06
N LEU A 54 10.56 -4.91 0.62
CA LEU A 54 10.87 -3.63 -0.03
C LEU A 54 11.94 -3.74 -1.13
N HIS A 55 12.98 -4.56 -0.92
CA HIS A 55 14.07 -4.75 -1.89
C HIS A 55 13.69 -5.60 -3.12
N GLU A 56 12.48 -6.14 -3.16
CA GLU A 56 11.92 -6.86 -4.31
C GLU A 56 11.08 -5.95 -5.21
N ILE A 57 10.87 -4.69 -4.80
CA ILE A 57 10.07 -3.71 -5.52
C ILE A 57 10.99 -2.89 -6.45
N PRO A 58 10.68 -2.76 -7.75
CA PRO A 58 11.48 -1.94 -8.65
C PRO A 58 11.46 -0.45 -8.28
N ASP A 59 12.57 0.25 -8.52
CA ASP A 59 12.78 1.65 -8.08
C ASP A 59 11.71 2.62 -8.57
N ASN A 60 11.17 2.43 -9.78
CA ASN A 60 10.13 3.31 -10.31
C ASN A 60 8.81 3.19 -9.52
N TYR A 61 8.49 2.01 -8.98
CA TYR A 61 7.34 1.85 -8.09
C TYR A 61 7.62 2.51 -6.74
N LEU A 62 8.83 2.31 -6.19
CA LEU A 62 9.24 2.95 -4.92
C LEU A 62 9.17 4.47 -5.00
N ALA A 63 9.59 5.05 -6.13
CA ALA A 63 9.56 6.49 -6.38
C ALA A 63 8.14 7.07 -6.41
N ASP A 64 7.12 6.27 -6.74
CA ASP A 64 5.72 6.70 -6.80
C ASP A 64 4.97 6.55 -5.46
N LEU A 65 5.41 5.64 -4.58
CA LEU A 65 4.76 5.35 -3.30
C LEU A 65 4.71 6.56 -2.35
N LEU A 66 5.87 7.16 -2.04
CA LEU A 66 5.95 8.23 -1.04
C LEU A 66 5.26 9.53 -1.49
N PRO A 67 5.38 9.98 -2.75
CA PRO A 67 4.58 11.10 -3.25
C PRO A 67 3.08 10.84 -3.16
N THR A 68 2.64 9.61 -3.42
CA THR A 68 1.23 9.21 -3.28
C THR A 68 0.78 9.27 -1.82
N ALA A 69 1.57 8.71 -0.89
CA ALA A 69 1.29 8.81 0.55
C ALA A 69 1.23 10.28 1.02
N ASN A 70 2.14 11.14 0.56
CA ASN A 70 2.17 12.57 0.90
C ASN A 70 0.90 13.31 0.44
N LYS A 71 0.35 12.97 -0.74
CA LYS A 71 -0.95 13.52 -1.19
C LYS A 71 -2.08 13.16 -0.23
N ILE A 72 -2.10 11.94 0.27
CA ILE A 72 -3.11 11.46 1.23
C ILE A 72 -2.96 12.17 2.57
N ILE A 73 -1.74 12.26 3.10
CA ILE A 73 -1.46 12.97 4.36
C ILE A 73 -1.92 14.43 4.28
N LYS A 74 -1.59 15.14 3.19
CA LYS A 74 -2.04 16.53 2.98
C LYS A 74 -3.56 16.67 2.91
N ALA A 75 -4.25 15.71 2.31
CA ALA A 75 -5.70 15.72 2.21
C ALA A 75 -6.38 15.42 3.56
N LEU A 76 -5.79 14.54 4.38
CA LEU A 76 -6.29 14.22 5.72
C LEU A 76 -5.97 15.31 6.76
N GLY A 77 -4.86 16.04 6.58
CA GLY A 77 -4.41 17.08 7.48
C GLY A 77 -4.13 16.63 8.94
N PRO A 78 -3.49 15.47 9.19
CA PRO A 78 -3.18 15.07 10.56
C PRO A 78 -2.07 15.96 11.14
N GLU A 79 -2.15 16.25 12.44
CA GLU A 79 -1.07 16.94 13.16
C GLU A 79 0.18 16.05 13.28
N ASN A 80 -0.03 14.77 13.63
CA ASN A 80 1.02 13.77 13.83
C ASN A 80 0.64 12.47 13.12
N TYR A 81 1.62 11.77 12.56
CA TYR A 81 1.41 10.50 11.86
C TYR A 81 2.69 9.65 11.81
N ASN A 82 2.52 8.36 11.54
CA ASN A 82 3.62 7.43 11.28
C ASN A 82 3.55 6.92 9.84
N LEU A 83 4.71 6.65 9.25
CA LEU A 83 4.84 5.82 8.05
C LEU A 83 5.61 4.56 8.46
N LEU A 84 5.04 3.39 8.19
CA LEU A 84 5.59 2.10 8.62
C LEU A 84 5.55 1.10 7.46
N GLN A 85 6.65 0.36 7.29
CA GLN A 85 6.75 -0.73 6.34
C GLN A 85 7.54 -1.88 6.98
N ASN A 86 6.95 -3.08 6.98
CA ASN A 86 7.47 -4.26 7.67
C ASN A 86 8.01 -5.29 6.67
N ASN A 87 9.19 -5.88 6.95
CA ASN A 87 9.83 -6.88 6.08
C ASN A 87 10.10 -8.20 6.82
N GLY A 88 9.21 -9.18 6.66
CA GLY A 88 9.27 -10.50 7.28
C GLY A 88 8.52 -10.60 8.61
N ARG A 89 8.18 -11.85 8.99
CA ARG A 89 7.28 -12.14 10.13
C ARG A 89 7.77 -11.61 11.48
N ILE A 90 9.07 -11.70 11.76
CA ILE A 90 9.66 -11.17 13.02
C ILE A 90 9.56 -9.64 13.07
N ALA A 91 9.57 -8.98 11.92
CA ALA A 91 9.33 -7.55 11.79
C ALA A 91 7.84 -7.20 11.70
N HIS A 92 6.94 -8.10 12.14
CA HIS A 92 5.48 -7.92 12.13
C HIS A 92 4.83 -7.80 10.74
N GLN A 93 5.44 -8.34 9.68
CA GLN A 93 4.75 -8.48 8.39
C GLN A 93 3.78 -9.69 8.42
N VAL A 94 2.54 -9.48 7.96
CA VAL A 94 1.50 -10.53 7.89
C VAL A 94 1.01 -10.79 6.46
N ILE A 95 0.94 -9.76 5.61
CA ILE A 95 0.53 -9.84 4.20
C ILE A 95 1.72 -9.57 3.28
#